data_AF-A0A819LIS6-F1
#
_entry.id   AF-A0A819LIS6-F1
#
_cell.length_a   1.000
_cell.length_b   1.000
_cell.length_c   1.000
_cell.angle_alpha   90.00
_cell.angle_beta   90.00
_cell.angle_gamma   90.00
#
_symmetry.space_group_name_H-M   'P 1'
#
loop_
_entity.id
_entity.type
_entity.pdbx_description
1 polymer ?
#
loop_
_entity_poly.entity_id
_entity_poly.type
_entity_poly.pdbx_seq_one_letter_code
_entity_poly.pdbx_strand_id
1 'polypeptide(L)'
;MIMMLRFLYIFTSCFVSIYGHGYLLDPVGRSSGWLVDQSFKQCCTYNNHMEMYCGGIQHQWRTNGGKCGICGEPYDRPAKLFEKGGAMYTGKIVKTYNQGQQIDVTVV
;
A
#
# COMPACT_ATOMS: atom_id res chain seq x y z
N MET A 1 -15.11 30.44 31.34
CA MET A 1 -13.83 30.21 30.63
C MET A 1 -13.27 28.79 30.88
N ILE A 2 -13.02 28.38 32.12
CA ILE A 2 -12.48 27.04 32.46
C ILE A 2 -13.37 25.87 31.99
N MET A 3 -14.69 26.03 32.07
CA MET A 3 -15.65 24.99 31.65
C MET A 3 -15.66 24.75 30.13
N MET A 4 -15.41 25.80 29.34
CA MET A 4 -15.35 25.74 27.88
C MET A 4 -14.06 25.08 27.39
N LEU A 5 -12.94 25.34 28.09
CA LEU A 5 -11.64 24.69 27.86
C LEU A 5 -11.70 23.18 28.15
N ARG A 6 -12.41 22.77 29.21
CA ARG A 6 -12.61 21.34 29.53
C ARG A 6 -13.44 20.62 28.45
N PHE A 7 -14.48 21.27 27.93
CA PHE A 7 -15.30 20.71 26.86
C PHE A 7 -14.51 20.53 25.56
N LEU A 8 -13.70 21.55 25.19
CA LEU A 8 -12.85 21.48 24.00
C LEU A 8 -11.80 20.36 24.13
N TYR A 9 -11.19 20.21 25.31
CA TYR A 9 -10.20 19.17 25.58
C TYR A 9 -10.80 17.76 25.47
N ILE A 10 -11.96 17.51 26.08
CA ILE A 10 -12.68 16.24 25.97
C ILE A 10 -13.03 15.94 24.51
N PHE A 11 -13.57 16.93 23.78
CA PHE A 11 -13.92 16.78 22.37
C PHE A 11 -12.71 16.42 21.49
N THR A 12 -11.55 17.06 21.71
CA THR A 12 -10.32 16.74 20.97
C THR A 12 -9.75 15.36 21.31
N SER A 13 -9.93 14.89 22.55
CA SER A 13 -9.45 13.56 22.99
C SER A 13 -10.28 12.39 22.43
N CYS A 14 -11.47 12.66 21.90
CA CYS A 14 -12.33 11.63 21.30
C CYS A 14 -12.02 11.35 19.81
N PHE A 15 -11.10 12.09 19.18
CA PHE A 15 -10.70 11.80 17.81
C PHE A 15 -9.66 10.68 17.78
N VAL A 16 -10.12 9.46 17.51
CA VAL A 16 -9.24 8.35 17.16
C VAL A 16 -8.86 8.50 15.69
N SER A 17 -7.56 8.61 15.40
CA SER A 17 -7.05 8.54 14.04
C SER A 17 -6.86 7.07 13.66
N ILE A 18 -7.51 6.64 12.58
CA ILE A 18 -7.35 5.30 12.02
C ILE A 18 -6.49 5.39 10.75
N TYR A 19 -5.41 4.61 10.70
CA TYR A 19 -4.62 4.40 9.50
C TYR A 19 -5.14 3.14 8.81
N GLY A 20 -6.08 3.30 7.87
CA GLY A 20 -6.79 2.20 7.21
C GLY A 20 -6.02 1.56 6.04
N HIS A 21 -4.70 1.72 5.98
CA HIS A 21 -3.88 1.23 4.88
C HIS A 21 -3.05 0.04 5.33
N GLY A 22 -2.87 -0.91 4.41
CA GLY A 22 -2.03 -2.07 4.65
C GLY A 22 -1.23 -2.51 3.44
N TYR A 23 -0.23 -3.34 3.68
CA TYR A 23 0.71 -3.83 2.68
C TYR A 23 1.28 -5.19 3.04
N LEU A 24 1.71 -5.93 2.01
CA LEU A 24 2.36 -7.23 2.17
C LEU A 24 3.81 -7.03 2.64
N LEU A 25 4.12 -7.47 3.87
CA LEU A 25 5.45 -7.32 4.48
C LEU A 25 6.33 -8.55 4.23
N ASP A 26 5.79 -9.76 4.32
CA ASP A 26 6.54 -10.99 4.10
C ASP A 26 5.70 -12.05 3.36
N PRO A 27 6.07 -12.48 2.14
CA PRO A 27 7.16 -11.94 1.32
C PRO A 27 6.86 -10.50 0.87
N VAL A 28 7.84 -9.59 0.97
CA VAL A 28 7.57 -8.16 0.78
C VAL A 28 6.99 -7.82 -0.60
N GLY A 29 5.93 -7.00 -0.61
CA GLY A 29 5.33 -6.45 -1.83
C GLY A 29 6.23 -5.41 -2.51
N ARG A 30 6.14 -5.28 -3.84
CA ARG A 30 7.04 -4.44 -4.65
C ARG A 30 7.05 -2.97 -4.23
N SER A 31 5.89 -2.40 -3.91
CA SER A 31 5.79 -1.00 -3.45
C SER A 31 6.51 -0.76 -2.12
N SER A 32 6.55 -1.77 -1.26
CA SER A 32 7.05 -1.70 0.12
C SER A 32 8.43 -2.34 0.28
N GLY A 33 9.02 -2.87 -0.79
CA GLY A 33 10.31 -3.58 -0.77
C GLY A 33 11.45 -2.77 -0.16
N TRP A 34 11.40 -1.45 -0.30
CA TRP A 34 12.42 -0.54 0.24
C TRP A 34 12.48 -0.53 1.77
N LEU A 35 11.41 -0.95 2.46
CA LEU A 35 11.38 -1.06 3.92
C LEU A 35 12.34 -2.13 4.45
N VAL A 36 12.56 -3.19 3.68
CA VAL A 36 13.39 -4.33 4.07
C VAL A 36 14.70 -4.39 3.28
N ASP A 37 14.75 -3.75 2.11
CA ASP A 37 15.88 -3.86 1.20
C ASP A 37 16.12 -2.57 0.40
N GLN A 38 17.28 -1.95 0.65
CA GLN A 38 17.66 -0.66 0.05
C GLN A 38 17.85 -0.72 -1.47
N SER A 39 17.96 -1.90 -2.09
CA SER A 39 17.98 -2.02 -3.55
C SER A 39 16.66 -1.62 -4.21
N PHE A 40 15.56 -1.52 -3.44
CA PHE A 40 14.29 -1.00 -3.89
C PHE A 40 14.16 0.52 -3.71
N LYS A 41 15.21 1.26 -3.29
CA LYS A 41 15.16 2.72 -3.04
C LYS A 41 14.55 3.55 -4.18
N GLN A 42 14.65 3.12 -5.43
CA GLN A 42 14.00 3.80 -6.56
C GLN A 42 12.47 3.91 -6.35
N CYS A 43 11.87 2.92 -5.68
CA CYS A 43 10.45 2.88 -5.29
C CYS A 43 10.08 3.94 -4.24
N CYS A 44 11.03 4.51 -3.49
CA CYS A 44 10.76 5.54 -2.47
C CYS A 44 10.15 6.82 -3.05
N THR A 45 10.23 7.02 -4.36
CA THR A 45 9.58 8.15 -5.05
C THR A 45 8.07 7.95 -5.21
N TYR A 46 7.54 6.74 -4.96
CA TYR A 46 6.11 6.52 -4.86
C TYR A 46 5.63 7.00 -3.48
N ASN A 47 5.09 8.21 -3.44
CA ASN A 47 4.45 8.75 -2.25
C ASN A 47 3.34 7.78 -1.81
N ASN A 48 3.51 7.24 -0.61
CA ASN A 48 2.66 6.25 0.05
C ASN A 48 2.70 4.82 -0.56
N HIS A 49 3.70 4.03 -0.16
CA HIS A 49 3.86 2.63 -0.59
C HIS A 49 2.68 1.69 -0.21
N MET A 50 1.86 2.08 0.78
CA MET A 50 0.68 1.33 1.23
C MET A 50 -0.57 1.67 0.41
N GLU A 51 -0.45 2.60 -0.52
CA GLU A 51 -1.52 3.12 -1.34
C GLU A 51 -1.65 2.36 -2.67
N MET A 52 -1.64 1.02 -2.59
CA MET A 52 -1.91 0.11 -3.70
C MET A 52 -3.37 -0.37 -3.69
N TYR A 53 -4.31 0.58 -3.67
CA TYR A 53 -5.76 0.43 -3.46
C TYR A 53 -6.57 0.72 -4.73
N CYS A 54 -6.04 0.36 -5.90
CA CYS A 54 -6.69 0.46 -7.20
C CYS A 54 -7.09 1.88 -7.63
N GLY A 55 -6.47 2.91 -7.02
CA GLY A 55 -6.82 4.32 -7.24
C GLY A 55 -8.01 4.83 -6.43
N GLY A 56 -8.51 4.06 -5.46
CA GLY A 56 -9.67 4.44 -4.65
C GLY A 56 -10.94 3.68 -5.04
N ILE A 57 -11.79 3.42 -4.05
CA ILE A 57 -13.04 2.68 -4.24
C ILE A 57 -13.93 3.31 -5.31
N GLN A 58 -14.02 4.65 -5.33
CA GLN A 58 -14.81 5.35 -6.34
C GLN A 58 -14.22 5.16 -7.73
N HIS A 59 -12.90 5.33 -7.89
CA HIS A 59 -12.24 5.19 -9.18
C HIS A 59 -12.31 3.75 -9.70
N GLN A 60 -12.08 2.77 -8.83
CA GLN A 60 -12.20 1.35 -9.15
C GLN A 60 -13.60 1.01 -9.67
N TRP A 61 -14.66 1.38 -8.95
CA TRP A 61 -16.02 0.92 -9.27
C TRP A 61 -16.76 1.80 -10.25
N ARG A 62 -16.58 3.12 -10.20
CA ARG A 62 -17.30 4.07 -11.07
C ARG A 62 -16.59 4.31 -12.41
N THR A 63 -15.26 4.30 -12.43
CA THR A 63 -14.47 4.56 -13.64
C THR A 63 -13.99 3.27 -14.28
N ASN A 64 -13.40 2.38 -13.48
CA ASN A 64 -12.72 1.18 -13.99
C ASN A 64 -13.60 -0.07 -14.05
N GLY A 65 -14.89 0.02 -13.74
CA GLY A 65 -15.83 -1.10 -13.80
C GLY A 65 -15.43 -2.27 -12.88
N GLY A 66 -14.90 -1.96 -11.70
CA GLY A 66 -14.41 -2.93 -10.70
C GLY A 66 -12.97 -3.40 -10.93
N LYS A 67 -12.36 -3.05 -12.06
CA LYS A 67 -11.02 -3.52 -12.43
C LYS A 67 -9.92 -2.83 -11.61
N CYS A 68 -8.84 -3.56 -11.38
CA CYS A 68 -7.63 -3.11 -10.69
C CYS A 68 -6.39 -3.55 -11.46
N GLY A 69 -5.28 -2.82 -11.36
CA GLY A 69 -3.98 -3.28 -11.83
C GLY A 69 -3.51 -4.49 -11.01
N ILE A 70 -2.71 -5.37 -11.60
CA ILE A 70 -2.33 -6.65 -10.96
C ILE A 70 -1.46 -6.45 -9.71
N CYS A 71 -0.80 -5.28 -9.61
CA CYS A 71 -0.01 -4.89 -8.44
C CYS A 71 -0.71 -3.84 -7.57
N GLY A 72 -2.02 -3.59 -7.75
CA GLY A 72 -2.80 -2.66 -6.91
C GLY A 72 -2.82 -1.21 -7.39
N GLU A 73 -2.18 -0.89 -8.51
CA GLU A 73 -2.29 0.42 -9.16
C GLU A 73 -3.67 0.60 -9.84
N PRO A 74 -4.14 1.83 -10.11
CA PRO A 74 -5.36 2.07 -10.87
C PRO A 74 -5.33 1.35 -12.22
N TYR A 75 -6.43 0.69 -12.60
CA TYR A 75 -6.50 -0.13 -13.81
C TYR A 75 -6.23 0.68 -15.09
N ASP A 76 -6.74 1.89 -15.16
CA ASP A 76 -6.59 2.85 -16.26
C ASP A 76 -5.27 3.64 -16.23
N ARG A 77 -4.41 3.44 -15.21
CA ARG A 77 -3.08 4.07 -15.18
C ARG A 77 -2.28 3.69 -16.45
N PRO A 78 -1.86 4.66 -17.29
CA PRO A 78 -1.20 4.35 -18.56
C PRO A 78 0.12 3.58 -18.42
N ALA A 79 0.89 3.89 -17.38
CA ALA A 79 2.14 3.21 -17.05
C ALA A 79 2.05 2.58 -15.66
N LYS A 80 2.05 1.24 -15.62
CA LYS A 80 2.07 0.45 -14.39
C LYS A 80 3.49 0.38 -13.87
N LEU A 81 3.76 1.05 -12.76
CA LEU A 81 5.12 1.21 -12.22
C LEU A 81 5.69 -0.11 -11.72
N PHE A 82 4.87 -0.93 -11.06
CA PHE A 82 5.34 -2.11 -10.34
C PHE A 82 5.09 -3.41 -11.09
N GLU A 83 4.29 -3.40 -12.14
CA GLU A 83 4.10 -4.55 -13.03
C GLU A 83 5.39 -4.90 -13.77
N LYS A 84 5.49 -6.12 -14.32
CA LYS A 84 6.70 -6.55 -15.03
C LYS A 84 6.99 -5.60 -16.20
N GLY A 85 8.17 -4.99 -16.22
CA GLY A 85 8.58 -4.00 -17.21
C GLY A 85 8.26 -2.55 -16.85
N GLY A 86 7.60 -2.31 -15.72
CA GLY A 86 7.37 -0.97 -15.18
C GLY A 86 8.64 -0.31 -14.63
N ALA A 87 8.62 1.01 -14.48
CA ALA A 87 9.78 1.80 -14.07
C ALA A 87 10.29 1.47 -12.64
N MET A 88 9.48 0.85 -11.79
CA MET A 88 9.82 0.40 -10.44
C MET A 88 10.01 -1.11 -10.33
N TYR A 89 9.93 -1.85 -11.44
CA TYR A 89 10.11 -3.29 -11.45
C TYR A 89 11.60 -3.64 -11.41
N THR A 90 12.03 -4.22 -10.29
CA THR A 90 13.44 -4.63 -10.09
C THR A 90 13.74 -6.05 -10.57
N GLY A 91 12.71 -6.89 -10.76
CA GLY A 91 12.87 -8.31 -11.06
C GLY A 91 13.48 -9.16 -9.94
N LYS A 92 13.74 -8.57 -8.77
CA LYS A 92 14.41 -9.23 -7.66
C LYS A 92 13.50 -10.27 -6.99
N ILE A 93 14.05 -11.46 -6.74
CA ILE A 93 13.40 -12.49 -5.93
C ILE A 93 13.57 -12.11 -4.45
N VAL A 94 12.44 -11.92 -3.75
CA VAL A 94 12.44 -11.54 -2.33
C VAL A 94 12.38 -12.74 -1.39
N LYS A 95 11.88 -13.89 -1.87
CA LYS A 95 11.81 -15.15 -1.13
C LYS A 95 11.67 -16.33 -2.10
N THR A 96 12.21 -17.48 -1.72
CA THR A 96 12.17 -18.71 -2.52
C THR A 96 11.47 -19.79 -1.72
N TYR A 97 10.61 -20.56 -2.38
CA TYR A 97 9.81 -21.62 -1.77
C TYR A 97 9.83 -22.88 -2.62
N ASN A 98 9.58 -24.03 -2.00
CA ASN A 98 9.35 -25.28 -2.71
C ASN A 98 7.89 -25.42 -3.14
N GLN A 99 7.65 -26.13 -4.24
CA GLN A 99 6.28 -26.43 -4.67
C GLN A 99 5.53 -27.20 -3.58
N GLY A 100 4.33 -26.75 -3.22
CA GLY A 100 3.50 -27.34 -2.17
C GLY A 100 3.89 -26.96 -0.74
N GLN A 101 4.92 -26.13 -0.56
CA GLN A 101 5.29 -25.62 0.77
C GLN A 101 4.18 -24.74 1.34
N GLN A 102 3.76 -25.04 2.57
CA GLN A 102 2.97 -24.08 3.36
C GLN A 102 3.89 -22.96 3.85
N ILE A 103 3.45 -21.72 3.68
CA ILE A 103 4.22 -20.53 4.01
C ILE A 103 3.42 -19.61 4.91
N ASP A 104 4.11 -18.99 5.86
CA ASP A 104 3.56 -17.89 6.63
C ASP A 104 3.64 -16.61 5.80
N VAL A 105 2.57 -15.83 5.85
CA VAL A 105 2.43 -14.57 5.13
C VAL A 105 2.04 -13.47 6.10
N THR A 106 2.75 -12.35 6.07
CA THR A 106 2.51 -11.20 6.95
C THR A 106 1.98 -10.01 6.16
N VAL A 107 0.84 -9.48 6.61
CA VAL A 107 0.23 -8.24 6.14
C VAL A 107 0.21 -7.27 7.33
N VAL A 108 0.63 -6.03 7.08
CA VAL A 108 0.59 -4.92 8.05
C VAL A 108 -0.50 -3.96 7.64
#